data_AF-T0SYV6-F1
#
_entry.id   AF-T0SYV6-F1
#
_cell.length_a   1.000
_cell.length_b   1.000
_cell.length_c   1.000
_cell.angle_alpha   90.00
_cell.angle_beta   90.00
_cell.angle_gamma   90.00
#
_symmetry.space_group_name_H-M   'P 1'
#
loop_
_entity.id
_entity.type
_entity.pdbx_description
1 polymer ?
#
loop_
_entity_poly.entity_id
_entity_poly.type
_entity_poly.pdbx_seq_one_letter_code
_entity_poly.pdbx_strand_id
1 'polypeptide(L)'
;MEHTDEKSQEVHFRILNAVTKLEVSKGHLGWKISDIAKEADVTRSLVYYYLGKDKQVILSEAVKFMLEKIFNLFEDEPVQVQYRIKIALQEIKRMPYLLVLFILNRKQDNFIGEIIRVGEERLFSLLQRLYPAMKPNDILKIYLLELGAAMYGDLTEAQVEEFFPE
;
A
#
# COMPACT_ATOMS: atom_id res chain seq x y z
N MET A 1 -20.17 -9.77 -17.84
CA MET A 1 -19.92 -8.35 -17.54
C MET A 1 -18.76 -8.14 -16.56
N GLU A 2 -18.23 -9.19 -15.91
CA GLU A 2 -17.09 -9.08 -14.97
C GLU A 2 -15.73 -8.74 -15.62
N HIS A 3 -15.47 -9.19 -16.85
CA HIS A 3 -14.17 -9.02 -17.50
C HIS A 3 -13.74 -7.56 -17.82
N THR A 4 -14.67 -6.60 -17.80
CA THR A 4 -14.36 -5.20 -18.11
C THR A 4 -13.85 -4.45 -16.89
N ASP A 5 -14.35 -4.79 -15.69
CA ASP A 5 -13.93 -4.17 -14.43
C ASP A 5 -12.55 -4.65 -13.98
N GLU A 6 -12.23 -5.94 -14.14
CA GLU A 6 -10.91 -6.48 -13.79
C GLU A 6 -9.79 -5.85 -14.63
N LYS A 7 -10.00 -5.70 -15.95
CA LYS A 7 -9.03 -5.04 -16.84
C LYS A 7 -8.85 -3.57 -16.50
N SER A 8 -9.93 -2.89 -16.13
CA SER A 8 -9.91 -1.49 -15.68
C SER A 8 -9.09 -1.33 -14.40
N GLN A 9 -9.31 -2.22 -13.42
CA GLN A 9 -8.57 -2.25 -12.16
C GLN A 9 -7.08 -2.56 -12.35
N GLU A 10 -6.74 -3.52 -13.21
CA GLU A 10 -5.33 -3.86 -13.48
C GLU A 10 -4.59 -2.72 -14.18
N VAL A 11 -5.26 -2.01 -15.10
CA VAL A 11 -4.70 -0.80 -15.73
C VAL A 11 -4.47 0.29 -14.69
N HIS A 12 -5.46 0.55 -13.84
CA HIS A 12 -5.34 1.54 -12.76
C HIS A 12 -4.17 1.19 -11.83
N PHE A 13 -4.09 -0.06 -11.40
CA PHE A 13 -2.99 -0.59 -10.59
C PHE A 13 -1.62 -0.34 -11.23
N ARG A 14 -1.45 -0.68 -12.50
CA ARG A 14 -0.19 -0.46 -13.24
C ARG A 14 0.22 1.01 -13.24
N ILE A 15 -0.75 1.92 -13.41
CA ILE A 15 -0.49 3.37 -13.39
C ILE A 15 -0.03 3.81 -11.99
N LEU A 16 -0.72 3.40 -10.93
CA LEU A 16 -0.34 3.76 -9.55
C LEU A 16 1.03 3.17 -9.16
N ASN A 17 1.31 1.93 -9.53
CA ASN A 17 2.61 1.30 -9.29
C ASN A 17 3.73 2.06 -10.01
N ALA A 18 3.51 2.46 -11.28
CA ALA A 18 4.44 3.29 -12.03
C ALA A 18 4.73 4.63 -11.35
N VAL A 19 3.70 5.29 -10.79
CA VAL A 19 3.88 6.53 -10.00
C VAL A 19 4.82 6.30 -8.83
N THR A 20 4.61 5.24 -8.02
CA THR A 20 5.47 4.98 -6.85
C THR A 20 6.92 4.68 -7.25
N LYS A 21 7.13 3.89 -8.31
CA LYS A 21 8.47 3.62 -8.87
C LYS A 21 9.18 4.89 -9.33
N LEU A 22 8.46 5.75 -10.05
CA LEU A 22 9.01 6.99 -10.57
C LEU A 22 9.29 8.00 -9.46
N GLU A 23 8.48 8.02 -8.41
CA GLU A 23 8.72 8.85 -7.22
C GLU A 23 10.02 8.45 -6.51
N VAL A 24 10.28 7.15 -6.36
CA VAL A 24 11.55 6.65 -5.78
C VAL A 24 12.74 6.96 -6.70
N SER A 25 12.60 6.70 -8.00
CA SER A 25 13.75 6.75 -8.93
C SER A 25 14.10 8.15 -9.43
N LYS A 26 13.11 9.05 -9.56
CA LYS A 26 13.32 10.42 -10.06
C LYS A 26 13.22 11.48 -8.97
N GLY A 27 12.86 11.10 -7.75
CA GLY A 27 12.66 12.01 -6.64
C GLY A 27 11.31 12.73 -6.68
N HIS A 28 11.06 13.52 -5.64
CA HIS A 28 9.74 14.04 -5.34
C HIS A 28 9.16 14.88 -6.47
N LEU A 29 8.07 14.39 -7.09
CA LEU A 29 7.45 15.01 -8.27
C LEU A 29 8.49 15.30 -9.38
N GLY A 30 9.54 14.48 -9.53
CA GLY A 30 10.55 14.62 -10.59
C GLY A 30 10.11 14.05 -11.95
N TRP A 31 9.01 13.33 -11.98
CA TRP A 31 8.49 12.61 -13.15
C TRP A 31 7.47 13.41 -13.96
N LYS A 32 7.23 13.01 -15.21
CA LYS A 32 6.20 13.57 -16.10
C LYS A 32 5.09 12.54 -16.32
N ILE A 33 3.90 12.99 -16.72
CA ILE A 33 2.80 12.09 -17.11
C ILE A 33 3.21 11.13 -18.23
N SER A 34 4.08 11.58 -19.15
CA SER A 34 4.65 10.73 -20.19
C SER A 34 5.54 9.61 -19.64
N ASP A 35 6.20 9.83 -18.50
CA ASP A 35 7.00 8.79 -17.84
C ASP A 35 6.09 7.72 -17.25
N ILE A 36 5.02 8.13 -16.56
CA ILE A 36 4.02 7.21 -16.01
C ILE A 36 3.39 6.38 -17.13
N ALA A 37 2.95 7.04 -18.20
CA ALA A 37 2.33 6.36 -19.34
C ALA A 37 3.27 5.32 -19.96
N LYS A 38 4.56 5.65 -20.12
CA LYS A 38 5.57 4.73 -20.64
C LYS A 38 5.84 3.57 -19.69
N GLU A 39 6.01 3.86 -18.39
CA GLU A 39 6.33 2.86 -17.37
C GLU A 39 5.16 1.89 -17.13
N ALA A 40 3.93 2.41 -17.10
CA ALA A 40 2.71 1.61 -16.97
C ALA A 40 2.28 0.96 -18.29
N ASP A 41 2.94 1.25 -19.41
CA ASP A 41 2.59 0.80 -20.77
C ASP A 41 1.11 1.09 -21.12
N VAL A 42 0.76 2.39 -21.03
CA VAL A 42 -0.56 2.94 -21.35
C VAL A 42 -0.43 4.26 -22.12
N THR A 43 -1.55 4.79 -22.63
CA THR A 43 -1.56 6.13 -23.22
C THR A 43 -1.59 7.23 -22.15
N ARG A 44 -1.06 8.42 -22.46
CA ARG A 44 -1.19 9.60 -21.57
C ARG A 44 -2.65 9.95 -21.27
N SER A 45 -3.52 9.79 -22.26
CA SER A 45 -4.96 10.01 -22.09
C SER A 45 -5.56 9.10 -21.02
N LEU A 46 -5.08 7.87 -20.92
CA LEU A 46 -5.56 6.93 -19.90
C LEU A 46 -5.07 7.33 -18.50
N VAL A 47 -3.82 7.81 -18.36
CA VAL A 47 -3.34 8.37 -17.10
C VAL A 47 -4.19 9.56 -16.67
N TYR A 48 -4.50 10.48 -17.59
CA TYR A 48 -5.38 11.61 -17.31
C TYR A 48 -6.81 11.21 -16.95
N TYR A 49 -7.32 10.15 -17.56
CA TYR A 49 -8.66 9.62 -17.28
C TYR A 49 -8.75 9.09 -15.85
N TYR A 50 -7.76 8.31 -15.39
CA TYR A 50 -7.79 7.73 -14.05
C TYR A 50 -7.42 8.72 -12.94
N LEU A 51 -6.37 9.52 -13.14
CA LEU A 51 -5.74 10.28 -12.03
C LEU A 51 -5.71 11.79 -12.24
N GLY A 52 -6.27 12.29 -13.35
CA GLY A 52 -6.21 13.71 -13.68
C GLY A 52 -4.79 14.20 -14.00
N LYS A 53 -4.53 15.50 -13.76
CA LYS A 53 -3.30 16.20 -14.21
C LYS A 53 -2.41 16.68 -13.08
N ASP A 54 -2.95 16.80 -11.87
CA ASP A 54 -2.23 17.33 -10.72
C ASP A 54 -1.34 16.23 -10.13
N LYS A 55 -0.02 16.47 -10.13
CA LYS A 55 0.95 15.47 -9.72
C LYS A 55 0.91 15.15 -8.24
N GLN A 56 0.55 16.12 -7.40
CA GLN A 56 0.44 15.92 -5.96
C GLN A 56 -0.81 15.07 -5.66
N VAL A 57 -1.91 15.32 -6.37
CA VAL A 57 -3.12 14.48 -6.30
C VAL A 57 -2.81 13.05 -6.75
N ILE A 58 -2.21 12.89 -7.93
CA ILE A 58 -1.79 11.59 -8.50
C ILE A 58 -0.96 10.80 -7.49
N LEU A 59 0.04 11.44 -6.89
CA LEU A 59 0.93 10.80 -5.93
C LEU A 59 0.21 10.45 -4.62
N SER A 60 -0.64 11.34 -4.13
CA SER A 60 -1.49 11.07 -2.96
C SER A 60 -2.38 9.86 -3.20
N GLU A 61 -3.06 9.78 -4.35
CA GLU A 61 -3.90 8.65 -4.71
C GLU A 61 -3.11 7.35 -4.80
N ALA A 62 -1.94 7.38 -5.44
CA ALA A 62 -1.04 6.22 -5.48
C ALA A 62 -0.64 5.77 -4.07
N VAL A 63 -0.12 6.65 -3.22
CA VAL A 63 0.29 6.25 -1.87
C VAL A 63 -0.90 5.73 -1.05
N LYS A 64 -2.05 6.40 -1.09
CA LYS A 64 -3.26 5.99 -0.35
C LYS A 64 -3.76 4.63 -0.79
N PHE A 65 -4.01 4.45 -2.08
CA PHE A 65 -4.53 3.19 -2.63
C PHE A 65 -3.63 2.01 -2.25
N MET A 66 -2.33 2.21 -2.33
CA MET A 66 -1.35 1.15 -2.12
C MET A 66 -1.21 0.82 -0.62
N LEU A 67 -1.25 1.83 0.26
CA LEU A 67 -1.31 1.61 1.71
C LEU A 67 -2.61 0.92 2.13
N GLU A 68 -3.74 1.31 1.55
CA GLU A 68 -5.02 0.67 1.82
C GLU A 68 -5.03 -0.79 1.36
N LYS A 69 -4.31 -1.13 0.27
CA LYS A 69 -4.13 -2.52 -0.19
C LYS A 69 -3.31 -3.33 0.80
N ILE A 70 -2.17 -2.81 1.25
CA ILE A 70 -1.30 -3.51 2.21
C ILE A 70 -1.96 -3.66 3.58
N PHE A 71 -2.62 -2.61 4.07
CA PHE A 71 -3.29 -2.62 5.37
C PHE A 71 -4.71 -3.21 5.32
N ASN A 72 -5.15 -3.69 4.15
CA ASN A 72 -6.50 -4.17 3.87
C ASN A 72 -7.60 -3.29 4.50
N LEU A 73 -7.56 -1.98 4.22
CA LEU A 73 -8.47 -0.98 4.81
C LEU A 73 -9.73 -0.71 3.96
N PHE A 74 -10.01 -1.55 2.95
CA PHE A 74 -11.10 -1.37 2.00
C PHE A 74 -12.39 -2.10 2.36
N GLU A 75 -12.33 -3.09 3.25
CA GLU A 75 -13.46 -3.97 3.53
C GLU A 75 -14.27 -3.47 4.72
N ASP A 76 -15.60 -3.53 4.58
CA ASP A 76 -16.53 -3.22 5.67
C ASP A 76 -16.38 -4.21 6.83
N GLU A 77 -15.94 -5.44 6.52
CA GLU A 77 -15.59 -6.48 7.49
C GLU A 77 -14.06 -6.63 7.59
N PRO A 78 -13.49 -6.37 8.77
CA PRO A 78 -12.04 -6.47 8.94
C PRO A 78 -11.59 -7.92 8.94
N VAL A 79 -10.61 -8.25 8.09
CA VAL A 79 -10.00 -9.58 8.08
C VAL A 79 -9.02 -9.77 9.24
N GLN A 80 -8.89 -11.02 9.65
CA GLN A 80 -7.90 -11.48 10.63
C GLN A 80 -6.46 -11.19 10.21
N VAL A 81 -5.55 -11.04 11.19
CA VAL A 81 -4.17 -10.61 10.93
C VAL A 81 -3.42 -11.63 10.07
N GLN A 82 -3.60 -12.93 10.34
CA GLN A 82 -3.00 -13.99 9.53
C GLN A 82 -3.38 -13.90 8.04
N TYR A 83 -4.64 -13.60 7.74
CA TYR A 83 -5.07 -13.46 6.35
C TYR A 83 -4.54 -12.16 5.73
N ARG A 84 -4.58 -11.06 6.50
CA ARG A 84 -4.08 -9.76 6.04
C ARG A 84 -2.61 -9.79 5.68
N ILE A 85 -1.76 -10.44 6.49
CA ILE A 85 -0.33 -10.49 6.19
C ILE A 85 -0.03 -11.32 4.94
N LYS A 86 -0.81 -12.37 4.64
CA LYS A 86 -0.71 -13.11 3.38
C LYS A 86 -0.97 -12.20 2.17
N ILE A 87 -2.01 -11.35 2.24
CA ILE A 87 -2.31 -10.34 1.21
C ILE A 87 -1.18 -9.32 1.10
N ALA A 88 -0.76 -8.76 2.23
CA ALA A 88 0.29 -7.73 2.27
C ALA A 88 1.59 -8.21 1.63
N LEU A 89 2.03 -9.45 1.93
CA LEU A 89 3.23 -10.04 1.35
C LEU A 89 3.13 -10.21 -0.18
N GLN A 90 1.95 -10.58 -0.70
CA GLN A 90 1.72 -10.66 -2.15
C GLN A 90 1.77 -9.27 -2.80
N GLU A 91 1.11 -8.29 -2.20
CA GLU A 91 1.05 -6.93 -2.73
C GLU A 91 2.43 -6.23 -2.69
N ILE A 92 3.22 -6.42 -1.64
CA ILE A 92 4.60 -5.91 -1.56
C ILE A 92 5.47 -6.47 -2.69
N LYS A 93 5.31 -7.76 -3.05
CA LYS A 93 6.04 -8.37 -4.17
C LYS A 93 5.68 -7.71 -5.51
N ARG A 94 4.42 -7.32 -5.69
CA ARG A 94 3.94 -6.60 -6.89
C ARG A 94 4.36 -5.13 -6.89
N MET A 95 4.62 -4.55 -5.71
CA MET A 95 4.77 -3.11 -5.49
C MET A 95 6.00 -2.77 -4.62
N PRO A 96 7.21 -3.23 -4.98
CA PRO A 96 8.38 -3.14 -4.09
C PRO A 96 8.78 -1.69 -3.75
N TYR A 97 8.53 -0.75 -4.66
CA TYR A 97 8.86 0.67 -4.46
C TYR A 97 8.02 1.34 -3.39
N LEU A 98 6.82 0.83 -3.09
CA LEU A 98 5.99 1.37 -2.02
C LEU A 98 6.66 1.16 -0.66
N LEU A 99 7.26 -0.01 -0.42
CA LEU A 99 7.98 -0.29 0.83
C LEU A 99 9.16 0.68 0.99
N VAL A 100 9.86 1.01 -0.10
CA VAL A 100 10.92 2.03 -0.12
C VAL A 100 10.35 3.41 0.24
N LEU A 101 9.26 3.84 -0.40
CA LEU A 101 8.60 5.12 -0.09
C LEU A 101 8.15 5.16 1.37
N PHE A 102 7.59 4.07 1.89
CA PHE A 102 7.16 3.95 3.27
C PHE A 102 8.32 4.20 4.23
N ILE A 103 9.44 3.51 4.05
CA ILE A 103 10.63 3.66 4.92
C ILE A 103 11.18 5.08 4.86
N LEU A 104 11.32 5.64 3.66
CA LEU A 104 11.89 6.98 3.47
C LEU A 104 11.03 8.08 4.08
N ASN A 105 9.70 7.93 4.07
CA ASN A 105 8.78 9.02 4.41
C ASN A 105 8.06 8.88 5.75
N ARG A 106 7.95 7.68 6.34
CA ARG A 106 7.10 7.46 7.54
C ARG A 106 7.42 8.37 8.73
N LYS A 107 8.68 8.79 8.90
CA LYS A 107 9.12 9.70 9.98
C LYS A 107 9.35 11.14 9.52
N GLN A 108 9.16 11.41 8.23
CA GLN A 108 9.36 12.74 7.69
C GLN A 108 8.12 13.60 7.90
N ASP A 109 8.35 14.89 8.12
CA ASP A 109 7.28 15.89 8.12
C ASP A 109 6.99 16.35 6.69
N ASN A 110 6.36 15.47 5.93
CA ASN A 110 5.92 15.74 4.57
C ASN A 110 4.58 15.05 4.30
N PHE A 111 3.95 15.38 3.17
CA PHE A 111 2.61 14.89 2.85
C PHE A 111 2.54 13.36 2.68
N ILE A 112 3.61 12.68 2.21
CA ILE A 112 3.65 11.20 2.14
C ILE A 112 3.68 10.63 3.56
N GLY A 113 4.52 11.20 4.43
CA GLY A 113 4.61 10.83 5.84
C GLY A 113 3.27 11.02 6.57
N GLU A 114 2.55 12.10 6.28
CA GLU A 114 1.20 12.33 6.80
C GLU A 114 0.22 11.24 6.36
N ILE A 115 0.18 10.92 5.05
CA ILE A 115 -0.67 9.84 4.53
C ILE A 115 -0.33 8.50 5.20
N ILE A 116 0.95 8.21 5.40
CA ILE A 116 1.41 6.99 6.09
C ILE A 116 0.90 6.95 7.53
N ARG A 117 1.09 8.03 8.29
CA ARG A 117 0.67 8.09 9.71
C ARG A 117 -0.84 7.93 9.85
N VAL A 118 -1.63 8.56 8.99
CA VAL A 118 -3.09 8.37 8.96
C VAL A 118 -3.46 6.92 8.64
N GLY A 119 -2.75 6.28 7.70
CA GLY A 119 -2.92 4.86 7.40
C GLY A 119 -2.57 3.95 8.59
N GLU A 120 -1.45 4.22 9.27
CA GLU A 120 -1.04 3.52 10.49
C GLU A 120 -2.10 3.70 11.59
N GLU A 121 -2.58 4.91 11.86
CA GLU A 121 -3.64 5.18 12.87
C GLU A 121 -4.94 4.41 12.58
N ARG A 122 -5.35 4.34 11.29
CA ARG A 122 -6.49 3.52 10.86
C ARG A 122 -6.24 2.04 11.11
N LEU A 123 -5.04 1.54 10.84
CA LEU A 123 -4.65 0.16 11.12
C LEU A 123 -4.64 -0.14 12.62
N PHE A 124 -4.07 0.74 13.46
CA PHE A 124 -4.12 0.57 14.92
C PHE A 124 -5.56 0.51 15.44
N SER A 125 -6.42 1.39 14.93
CA SER A 125 -7.85 1.39 15.24
C SER A 125 -8.57 0.13 14.76
N LEU A 126 -8.13 -0.46 13.64
CA LEU A 126 -8.62 -1.74 13.14
C LEU A 126 -8.21 -2.89 14.06
N LEU A 127 -6.91 -3.00 14.37
CA LEU A 127 -6.37 -4.04 15.23
C LEU A 127 -7.00 -4.00 16.63
N GLN A 128 -7.22 -2.82 17.18
CA GLN A 128 -7.89 -2.67 18.47
C GLN A 128 -9.36 -3.13 18.43
N ARG A 129 -10.05 -2.97 17.29
CA ARG A 129 -11.42 -3.48 17.09
C ARG A 129 -11.43 -5.00 16.93
N LEU A 130 -10.45 -5.57 16.23
CA LEU A 130 -10.30 -7.03 16.06
C LEU A 130 -9.94 -7.71 17.38
N TYR A 131 -9.12 -7.05 18.22
CA TYR A 131 -8.68 -7.58 19.51
C TYR A 131 -8.99 -6.61 20.67
N PRO A 132 -10.27 -6.45 21.08
CA PRO A 132 -10.67 -5.44 22.08
C PRO A 132 -10.02 -5.62 23.45
N ALA A 133 -9.66 -6.86 23.82
CA ALA A 133 -9.02 -7.18 25.10
C ALA A 133 -7.49 -6.97 25.08
N MET A 134 -6.89 -6.75 23.91
CA MET A 134 -5.45 -6.62 23.76
C MET A 134 -4.98 -5.22 24.19
N LYS A 135 -3.84 -5.16 24.90
CA LYS A 135 -3.24 -3.90 25.35
C LYS A 135 -2.59 -3.16 24.18
N PRO A 136 -2.48 -1.82 24.20
CA PRO A 136 -1.83 -1.06 23.13
C PRO A 136 -0.41 -1.53 22.78
N ASN A 137 0.39 -1.96 23.76
CA ASN A 137 1.74 -2.47 23.52
C ASN A 137 1.74 -3.82 22.78
N ASP A 138 0.72 -4.64 22.95
CA ASP A 138 0.62 -5.93 22.26
C ASP A 138 0.12 -5.72 20.81
N ILE A 139 -0.77 -4.74 20.59
CA ILE A 139 -1.11 -4.27 19.24
C ILE A 139 0.13 -3.73 18.52
N LEU A 140 0.96 -2.94 19.20
CA LEU A 140 2.23 -2.46 18.65
C LEU A 140 3.17 -3.63 18.29
N LYS A 141 3.24 -4.69 19.11
CA LYS A 141 4.05 -5.87 18.77
C LYS A 141 3.56 -6.54 17.48
N ILE A 142 2.26 -6.70 17.30
CA ILE A 142 1.69 -7.22 16.05
C ILE A 142 2.16 -6.35 14.89
N TYR A 143 1.93 -5.05 14.98
CA TYR A 143 2.32 -4.11 13.92
C TYR A 143 3.83 -4.17 13.59
N LEU A 144 4.70 -4.29 14.61
CA LEU A 144 6.14 -4.45 14.41
C LEU A 144 6.50 -5.80 13.74
N LEU A 145 5.81 -6.88 14.10
CA LEU A 145 5.97 -8.18 13.45
C LEU A 145 5.54 -8.12 11.98
N GLU A 146 4.46 -7.41 11.66
CA GLU A 146 4.02 -7.23 10.28
C GLU A 146 5.01 -6.44 9.44
N LEU A 147 5.58 -5.37 10.00
CA LEU A 147 6.67 -4.66 9.36
C LEU A 147 7.89 -5.56 9.15
N GLY A 148 8.25 -6.38 10.13
CA GLY A 148 9.33 -7.36 10.02
C GLY A 148 9.07 -8.37 8.90
N ALA A 149 7.86 -8.90 8.84
CA ALA A 149 7.42 -9.82 7.79
C ALA A 149 7.46 -9.17 6.41
N ALA A 150 6.97 -7.94 6.27
CA ALA A 150 7.01 -7.16 5.04
C ALA A 150 8.44 -6.94 4.53
N MET A 151 9.40 -6.71 5.44
CA MET A 151 10.81 -6.54 5.12
C MET A 151 11.51 -7.86 4.78
N TYR A 152 11.10 -8.95 5.43
CA TYR A 152 11.65 -10.29 5.17
C TYR A 152 11.13 -10.88 3.84
N GLY A 153 9.85 -10.67 3.52
CA GLY A 153 9.24 -10.95 2.21
C GLY A 153 8.89 -12.41 1.92
N ASP A 154 9.53 -13.39 2.56
CA ASP A 154 9.43 -14.81 2.19
C ASP A 154 8.99 -15.72 3.35
N LEU A 155 7.99 -15.29 4.12
CA LEU A 155 7.36 -16.15 5.12
C LEU A 155 6.55 -17.27 4.46
N THR A 156 6.69 -18.49 4.98
CA THR A 156 5.81 -19.61 4.61
C THR A 156 4.45 -19.47 5.30
N GLU A 157 3.45 -20.19 4.81
CA GLU A 157 2.12 -20.23 5.44
C GLU A 157 2.18 -20.70 6.91
N ALA A 158 2.97 -21.74 7.18
CA ALA A 158 3.18 -22.23 8.55
C ALA A 158 3.82 -21.16 9.46
N GLN A 159 4.77 -20.37 8.95
CA GLN A 159 5.37 -19.27 9.71
C GLN A 159 4.37 -18.13 9.97
N VAL A 160 3.49 -17.84 9.02
CA VAL A 160 2.42 -16.86 9.22
C VAL A 160 1.48 -17.30 10.34
N GLU A 161 1.07 -18.57 10.32
CA GLU A 161 0.19 -19.15 11.34
C GLU A 161 0.85 -19.21 12.73
N GLU A 162 2.15 -19.46 12.78
CA GLU A 162 2.93 -19.48 14.03
C GLU A 162 3.12 -18.07 14.63
N PHE A 163 3.36 -17.06 13.80
CA PHE A 163 3.78 -15.73 14.28
C PHE A 163 2.63 -14.75 14.52
N PHE A 164 1.50 -14.94 13.84
CA PHE A 164 0.39 -13.98 13.88
C PHE A 164 -0.86 -14.58 14.53
N PRO A 165 -1.61 -13.78 15.31
CA PRO A 165 -2.87 -14.24 15.86
C PRO A 165 -3.92 -14.43 14.75
N GLU A 166 -4.77 -15.43 14.96
CA GLU A 166 -6.08 -15.53 14.28
C GLU A 166 -6.90 -14.27 14.60
#